data_AF-A0A6I1K197-F1
#
_entry.id   AF-A0A6I1K197-F1
#
_cell.length_a   1.000
_cell.length_b   1.000
_cell.length_c   1.000
_cell.angle_alpha   90.00
_cell.angle_beta   90.00
_cell.angle_gamma   90.00
#
_symmetry.space_group_name_H-M   'P 1'
#
loop_
_entity.id
_entity.type
_entity.pdbx_description
1 polymer ?
#
loop_
_entity_poly.entity_id
_entity_poly.type
_entity_poly.pdbx_seq_one_letter_code
_entity_poly.pdbx_strand_id
1 'polypeptide(L)'
;MSEDFAGFSLRSGRQIPPTLLAVTKRGPLFFTPASLKDDRAKDDFADTARLICIAYQVPAAVMVLESWMKMAAEGEKLDMDERPSEAIDRHEVVTVMGEAAGSAQRKIFKIVRTDAGGFFGLTEWEGLPLAEFQGRFVDLLPPKPPTPEVIEVARVMLAMKGLNEQKLRGGTRR
;
A
#
# COMPACT_ATOMS: atom_id res chain seq x y z
N MET A 1 7.21 9.05 8.84
CA MET A 1 7.45 8.70 7.42
C MET A 1 6.14 8.50 6.65
N SER A 2 5.24 7.62 7.08
CA SER A 2 3.97 7.37 6.37
C SER A 2 2.97 8.52 6.51
N GLU A 3 2.81 9.05 7.73
CA GLU A 3 2.00 10.26 7.99
C GLU A 3 2.59 11.49 7.31
N ASP A 4 3.92 11.62 7.31
CA ASP A 4 4.62 12.69 6.58
C ASP A 4 4.42 12.58 5.06
N PHE A 5 4.37 11.36 4.51
CA PHE A 5 4.10 11.11 3.10
C PHE A 5 2.64 11.37 2.72
N ALA A 6 1.68 10.93 3.54
CA ALA A 6 0.26 11.24 3.35
C ALA A 6 0.00 12.75 3.47
N GLY A 7 0.59 13.39 4.48
CA GLY A 7 0.54 14.84 4.66
C GLY A 7 1.25 15.61 3.55
N PHE A 8 2.40 15.13 3.04
CA PHE A 8 3.06 15.72 1.88
C PHE A 8 2.21 15.58 0.62
N SER A 9 1.65 14.39 0.38
CA SER A 9 0.79 14.13 -0.79
C SER A 9 -0.44 15.02 -0.75
N LEU A 10 -1.10 15.21 0.40
CA LEU A 10 -2.18 16.18 0.60
C LEU A 10 -1.78 17.63 0.32
N ARG A 11 -0.54 18.00 0.66
CA ARG A 11 0.00 19.35 0.44
C ARG A 11 0.42 19.59 -1.01
N SER A 12 0.80 18.54 -1.74
CA SER A 12 1.37 18.61 -3.09
C SER A 12 0.42 18.13 -4.19
N GLY A 13 -0.67 17.45 -3.84
CA GLY A 13 -1.68 16.92 -4.73
C GLY A 13 -3.01 16.66 -4.00
N ARG A 14 -4.11 16.53 -4.74
CA ARG A 14 -5.43 16.21 -4.17
C ARG A 14 -5.70 14.70 -4.13
N GLN A 15 -4.69 13.88 -4.44
CA GLN A 15 -4.79 12.43 -4.52
C GLN A 15 -3.55 11.81 -3.89
N ILE A 16 -3.70 10.60 -3.36
CA ILE A 16 -2.59 9.77 -2.90
C ILE A 16 -2.43 8.63 -3.89
N PRO A 17 -1.35 8.62 -4.71
CA PRO A 17 -1.12 7.50 -5.59
C PRO A 17 -0.85 6.24 -4.73
N PRO A 18 -1.33 5.06 -5.18
CA PRO A 18 -1.02 3.81 -4.50
C PRO A 18 0.50 3.62 -4.46
N THR A 19 1.07 3.50 -3.26
CA THR A 19 2.52 3.60 -3.09
C THR A 19 3.04 2.60 -2.05
N LEU A 20 4.06 1.86 -2.43
CA LEU A 20 4.96 1.17 -1.51
C LEU A 20 6.08 2.11 -1.09
N LEU A 21 6.27 2.25 0.21
CA LEU A 21 7.39 2.89 0.88
C LEU A 21 8.21 1.80 1.57
N ALA A 22 9.39 1.47 1.05
CA ALA A 22 10.24 0.43 1.60
C ALA A 22 11.49 1.03 2.23
N VAL A 23 11.75 0.74 3.50
CA VAL A 23 12.94 1.22 4.22
C VAL A 23 14.06 0.22 3.99
N THR A 24 15.22 0.67 3.52
CA THR A 24 16.44 -0.15 3.38
C THR A 24 17.60 0.48 4.15
N LYS A 25 18.67 -0.29 4.39
CA LYS A 25 19.92 0.24 4.98
C LYS A 25 20.53 1.40 4.18
N ARG A 26 20.23 1.48 2.88
CA ARG A 26 20.75 2.50 1.96
C ARG A 26 19.78 3.67 1.76
N GLY A 27 18.72 3.75 2.57
CA GLY A 27 17.67 4.76 2.47
C GLY A 27 16.37 4.21 1.85
N PRO A 28 15.32 5.04 1.76
CA PRO A 28 14.00 4.61 1.31
C PRO A 28 13.96 4.28 -0.18
N LEU A 29 13.05 3.39 -0.54
CA LEU A 29 12.61 3.06 -1.88
C LEU A 29 11.12 3.38 -2.01
N PHE A 30 10.71 3.90 -3.15
CA PHE A 30 9.34 4.27 -3.48
C PHE A 30 8.92 3.54 -4.74
N PHE A 31 7.73 2.95 -4.72
CA PHE A 31 7.15 2.33 -5.90
C PHE A 31 5.65 2.64 -6.02
N THR A 32 5.28 3.20 -7.16
CA THR A 32 3.91 3.48 -7.56
C THR A 32 3.64 2.69 -8.85
N PRO A 33 2.58 1.86 -8.90
CA PRO A 33 2.23 1.12 -10.10
C PRO A 33 1.66 2.06 -11.16
N ALA A 34 1.74 1.66 -12.43
CA ALA A 34 1.17 2.47 -13.51
C ALA A 34 -0.37 2.53 -13.47
N SER A 35 -1.03 1.51 -12.91
CA SER A 35 -2.50 1.44 -12.81
C SER A 35 -2.92 0.44 -11.73
N LEU A 36 -4.13 0.62 -11.18
CA LEU A 36 -4.84 -0.35 -10.34
C LEU A 36 -6.27 -0.63 -10.85
N LYS A 37 -6.51 -0.45 -12.16
CA LYS A 37 -7.85 -0.46 -12.76
C LYS A 37 -8.60 -1.80 -12.64
N ASP A 38 -7.87 -2.91 -12.56
CA ASP A 38 -8.42 -4.26 -12.54
C ASP A 38 -7.65 -5.13 -11.54
N ASP A 39 -8.18 -6.32 -11.25
CA ASP A 39 -7.59 -7.18 -10.23
C ASP A 39 -6.19 -7.68 -10.61
N ARG A 40 -5.93 -7.90 -11.91
CA ARG A 40 -4.60 -8.27 -12.40
C ARG A 40 -3.58 -7.17 -12.12
N ALA A 41 -3.93 -5.91 -12.33
CA ALA A 41 -3.06 -4.78 -12.03
C ALA A 41 -2.78 -4.64 -10.53
N LYS A 42 -3.78 -4.95 -9.68
CA LYS A 42 -3.60 -4.95 -8.23
C LYS A 42 -2.71 -6.10 -7.75
N ASP A 43 -2.87 -7.28 -8.32
CA ASP A 43 -2.04 -8.44 -8.00
C ASP A 43 -0.60 -8.21 -8.46
N ASP A 44 -0.40 -7.66 -9.66
CA ASP A 44 0.93 -7.29 -10.16
C ASP A 44 1.62 -6.25 -9.27
N PHE A 45 0.87 -5.29 -8.73
CA PHE A 45 1.39 -4.33 -7.76
C PHE A 45 1.84 -5.01 -6.46
N ALA A 46 0.99 -5.88 -5.89
CA ALA A 46 1.31 -6.60 -4.67
C ALA A 46 2.54 -7.52 -4.84
N ASP A 47 2.61 -8.25 -5.94
CA ASP A 47 3.74 -9.15 -6.22
C ASP A 47 5.03 -8.37 -6.47
N THR A 48 4.94 -7.25 -7.20
CA THR A 48 6.09 -6.37 -7.39
C THR A 48 6.55 -5.77 -6.05
N ALA A 49 5.63 -5.43 -5.15
CA ALA A 49 5.97 -4.95 -3.83
C ALA A 49 6.73 -6.02 -3.01
N ARG A 50 6.25 -7.28 -3.02
CA ARG A 50 6.96 -8.41 -2.38
C ARG A 50 8.35 -8.63 -2.98
N LEU A 51 8.47 -8.57 -4.30
CA LEU A 51 9.76 -8.69 -4.98
C LEU A 51 10.73 -7.58 -4.55
N ILE A 52 10.26 -6.33 -4.41
CA ILE A 52 11.07 -5.22 -3.88
C ILE A 52 11.53 -5.53 -2.45
N CYS A 53 10.61 -5.99 -1.59
CA CYS A 53 10.93 -6.35 -0.22
C CYS A 53 12.03 -7.42 -0.12
N ILE A 54 11.96 -8.44 -0.98
CA ILE A 54 12.94 -9.52 -1.07
C ILE A 54 14.28 -9.02 -1.65
N ALA A 55 14.26 -8.42 -2.84
CA ALA A 55 15.45 -8.03 -3.60
C ALA A 55 16.35 -7.05 -2.86
N TYR A 56 15.75 -6.19 -2.04
CA TYR A 56 16.42 -5.15 -1.27
C TYR A 56 16.45 -5.41 0.23
N GLN A 57 16.06 -6.62 0.67
CA GLN A 57 16.10 -7.06 2.07
C GLN A 57 15.48 -6.02 3.00
N VAL A 58 14.26 -5.62 2.68
CA VAL A 58 13.53 -4.54 3.35
C VAL A 58 13.15 -4.97 4.77
N PRO A 59 13.66 -4.33 5.85
CA PRO A 59 13.24 -4.61 7.22
C PRO A 59 11.85 -4.11 7.58
N ALA A 60 11.36 -3.07 6.89
CA ALA A 60 10.06 -2.47 7.14
C ALA A 60 9.50 -1.86 5.85
N ALA A 61 8.21 -2.10 5.60
CA ALA A 61 7.48 -1.60 4.43
C ALA A 61 6.18 -0.94 4.87
N VAL A 62 5.78 0.11 4.14
CA VAL A 62 4.46 0.73 4.27
C VAL A 62 3.79 0.76 2.91
N MET A 63 2.56 0.29 2.85
CA MET A 63 1.67 0.40 1.71
C MET A 63 0.62 1.47 1.99
N VAL A 64 0.45 2.40 1.04
CA VAL A 64 -0.55 3.46 1.12
C VAL A 64 -1.50 3.35 -0.07
N LEU A 65 -2.80 3.31 0.20
CA LEU A 65 -3.85 3.13 -0.81
C LEU A 65 -5.03 4.06 -0.51
N GLU A 66 -5.59 4.70 -1.54
CA GLU A 66 -6.99 5.12 -1.49
C GLU A 66 -7.88 3.88 -1.69
N SER A 67 -8.87 3.70 -0.81
CA SER A 67 -9.71 2.51 -0.76
C SER A 67 -11.18 2.86 -0.48
N TRP A 68 -12.07 1.94 -0.84
CA TRP A 68 -13.44 1.90 -0.36
C TRP A 68 -13.55 0.90 0.80
N MET A 69 -14.24 1.30 1.86
CA MET A 69 -14.45 0.46 3.04
C MET A 69 -15.94 0.34 3.33
N LYS A 70 -16.42 -0.89 3.49
CA LYS A 70 -17.76 -1.17 4.04
C LYS A 70 -17.58 -1.69 5.46
N MET A 71 -18.48 -1.27 6.35
CA MET A 71 -18.52 -1.71 7.74
C MET A 71 -19.79 -2.53 7.96
N ALA A 72 -19.74 -3.49 8.87
CA ALA A 72 -20.98 -4.11 9.33
C ALA A 72 -21.77 -3.08 10.16
N ALA A 73 -23.10 -3.12 10.06
CA ALA A 73 -23.94 -2.41 11.01
C ALA A 73 -23.76 -3.00 12.42
N GLU A 74 -24.10 -2.21 13.44
CA GLU A 74 -23.95 -2.65 14.83
C GLU A 74 -24.78 -3.93 15.09
N GLY A 75 -24.12 -4.97 15.60
CA GLY A 75 -24.74 -6.28 15.85
C GLY A 75 -24.91 -7.17 14.63
N GLU A 76 -24.55 -6.71 13.43
CA GLU A 76 -24.66 -7.48 12.20
C GLU A 76 -23.31 -8.05 11.74
N LYS A 77 -23.36 -9.05 10.85
CA LYS A 77 -22.16 -9.53 10.15
C LYS A 77 -21.91 -8.66 8.93
N LEU A 78 -20.64 -8.48 8.58
CA LEU A 78 -20.29 -7.84 7.32
C LEU A 78 -20.83 -8.71 6.18
N ASP A 79 -21.61 -8.09 5.29
CA ASP A 79 -22.00 -8.69 4.03
C ASP A 79 -20.76 -8.83 3.13
N MET A 80 -20.44 -10.08 2.79
CA MET A 80 -19.26 -10.44 1.99
C MET A 80 -19.58 -10.55 0.49
N ASP A 81 -20.85 -10.47 0.10
CA ASP A 81 -21.28 -10.59 -1.30
C ASP A 81 -21.30 -9.21 -1.98
N GLU A 82 -21.66 -8.14 -1.26
CA GLU A 82 -21.58 -6.77 -1.78
C GLU A 82 -20.16 -6.20 -1.70
N ARG A 83 -19.62 -5.76 -2.84
CA ARG A 83 -18.30 -5.14 -2.90
C ARG A 83 -18.35 -3.73 -2.32
N PRO A 84 -17.33 -3.31 -1.55
CA PRO A 84 -17.25 -1.92 -1.08
C PRO A 84 -17.30 -0.86 -2.18
N SER A 85 -16.87 -1.17 -3.41
CA SER A 85 -16.95 -0.26 -4.57
C SER A 85 -18.37 -0.05 -5.10
N GLU A 86 -19.28 -0.98 -4.80
CA GLU A 86 -20.68 -0.99 -5.26
C GLU A 86 -21.65 -0.53 -4.16
N ALA A 87 -21.24 -0.67 -2.90
CA ALA A 87 -22.01 -0.28 -1.73
C ALA A 87 -22.30 1.23 -1.67
N ILE A 88 -23.54 1.59 -1.36
CA ILE A 88 -24.00 2.98 -1.23
C ILE A 88 -23.53 3.60 0.10
N ASP A 89 -23.47 2.80 1.15
CA ASP A 89 -23.04 3.16 2.50
C ASP A 89 -21.51 3.08 2.70
N ARG A 90 -20.75 2.90 1.61
CA ARG A 90 -19.29 2.83 1.66
C ARG A 90 -18.68 4.11 2.22
N HIS A 91 -17.53 3.94 2.87
CA HIS A 91 -16.64 5.02 3.25
C HIS A 91 -15.46 5.11 2.29
N GLU A 92 -15.15 6.33 1.87
CA GLU A 92 -13.92 6.67 1.16
C GLU A 92 -12.81 6.85 2.19
N VAL A 93 -11.72 6.10 2.05
CA VAL A 93 -10.62 6.12 3.02
C VAL A 93 -9.26 6.09 2.35
N VAL A 94 -8.25 6.55 3.09
CA VAL A 94 -6.85 6.21 2.84
C VAL A 94 -6.44 5.16 3.86
N THR A 95 -5.97 4.02 3.38
CA THR A 95 -5.44 2.94 4.19
C THR A 95 -3.91 3.00 4.17
N VAL A 96 -3.31 3.06 5.36
CA VAL A 96 -1.86 2.95 5.57
C VAL A 96 -1.59 1.65 6.29
N MET A 97 -0.87 0.73 5.66
CA MET A 97 -0.54 -0.59 6.18
C MET A 97 0.98 -0.70 6.31
N GLY A 98 1.48 -0.81 7.53
CA GLY A 98 2.89 -1.00 7.83
C GLY A 98 3.18 -2.44 8.24
N GLU A 99 4.29 -2.98 7.76
CA GLU A 99 4.83 -4.27 8.16
C GLU A 99 6.30 -4.12 8.57
N ALA A 100 6.69 -4.82 9.62
CA ALA A 100 8.07 -5.02 10.07
C ALA A 100 8.20 -6.45 10.64
N ALA A 101 9.42 -6.89 10.93
CA ALA A 101 9.64 -8.24 11.46
C ALA A 101 8.75 -8.51 12.69
N GLY A 102 7.82 -9.46 12.56
CA GLY A 102 6.90 -9.88 13.64
C GLY A 102 5.82 -8.86 14.03
N SER A 103 5.64 -7.77 13.27
CA SER A 103 4.61 -6.77 13.58
C SER A 103 3.97 -6.19 12.31
N ALA A 104 2.66 -5.96 12.38
CA ALA A 104 1.92 -5.24 11.38
C ALA A 104 1.09 -4.16 12.07
N GLN A 105 1.04 -2.97 11.48
CA GLN A 105 0.26 -1.84 11.96
C GLN A 105 -0.60 -1.29 10.83
N ARG A 106 -1.76 -0.75 11.18
CA ARG A 106 -2.70 -0.20 10.20
C ARG A 106 -3.29 1.09 10.74
N LYS A 107 -3.42 2.07 9.87
CA LYS A 107 -4.18 3.29 10.11
C LYS A 107 -5.13 3.50 8.94
N ILE A 108 -6.35 3.90 9.26
CA ILE A 108 -7.38 4.23 8.28
C ILE A 108 -7.73 5.69 8.50
N PHE A 109 -7.73 6.47 7.43
CA PHE A 109 -8.08 7.88 7.46
C PHE A 109 -9.32 8.09 6.60
N LYS A 110 -10.37 8.70 7.17
CA LYS A 110 -11.55 9.11 6.43
C LYS A 110 -11.16 10.23 5.47
N ILE A 111 -11.68 10.14 4.24
CA ILE A 111 -11.56 11.19 3.22
C ILE A 111 -12.93 11.55 2.63
N VAL A 112 -13.05 12.75 2.09
CA VAL A 112 -14.21 13.20 1.32
C VAL A 112 -13.75 13.43 -0.11
N ARG A 113 -14.24 12.60 -1.04
CA ARG A 113 -13.95 12.75 -2.47
C ARG A 113 -14.65 13.98 -3.05
N THR A 114 -13.99 14.59 -4.02
CA THR A 114 -14.49 15.69 -4.83
C THR A 114 -14.84 15.18 -6.22
N ASP A 115 -15.76 15.86 -6.91
CA ASP A 115 -16.13 15.53 -8.29
C ASP A 115 -14.95 15.65 -9.28
N ALA A 116 -13.94 16.45 -8.92
CA ALA A 116 -12.69 16.58 -9.68
C ALA A 116 -11.72 15.39 -9.50
N GLY A 117 -12.12 14.35 -8.78
CA GLY A 117 -11.33 13.13 -8.56
C GLY A 117 -10.29 13.23 -7.44
N GLY A 118 -10.14 14.38 -6.78
CA GLY A 118 -9.33 14.54 -5.57
C GLY A 118 -10.12 14.32 -4.29
N PHE A 119 -9.50 14.55 -3.12
CA PHE A 119 -10.16 14.49 -1.82
C PHE A 119 -9.70 15.58 -0.84
N PHE A 120 -10.48 15.79 0.22
CA PHE A 120 -10.13 16.58 1.40
C PHE A 120 -10.59 15.88 2.67
N GLY A 121 -10.15 16.38 3.84
CA GLY A 121 -10.35 15.71 5.12
C GLY A 121 -9.45 14.47 5.19
N LEU A 122 -8.48 14.48 6.09
CA LEU A 122 -7.66 13.30 6.39
C LEU A 122 -7.70 13.13 7.90
N THR A 123 -8.74 12.47 8.36
CA THR A 123 -8.99 12.30 9.80
C THR A 123 -8.83 10.84 10.14
N GLU A 124 -7.95 10.54 11.09
CA GLU A 124 -7.74 9.16 11.55
C GLU A 124 -9.04 8.60 12.11
N TRP A 125 -9.37 7.38 11.70
CA TRP A 125 -10.52 6.64 12.22
C TRP A 125 -10.06 5.82 13.41
N GLU A 126 -10.22 6.38 14.60
CA GLU A 126 -9.82 5.76 15.86
C GLU A 126 -10.72 4.56 16.23
N GLY A 127 -10.17 3.62 17.00
CA GLY A 127 -10.94 2.55 17.64
C GLY A 127 -11.41 1.42 16.72
N LEU A 128 -11.00 1.41 15.44
CA LEU A 128 -11.24 0.25 14.58
C LEU A 128 -10.48 -0.96 15.13
N PRO A 129 -11.15 -2.11 15.36
CA PRO A 129 -10.46 -3.31 15.80
C PRO A 129 -9.37 -3.67 14.78
N LEU A 130 -8.20 -4.04 15.26
CA LEU A 130 -7.17 -4.72 14.47
C LEU A 130 -7.66 -6.14 14.18
N ALA A 131 -8.76 -6.29 13.44
CA ALA A 131 -9.20 -7.59 12.95
C ALA A 131 -8.12 -8.19 12.05
N GLU A 132 -8.11 -9.52 11.92
CA GLU A 132 -7.27 -10.22 10.96
C GLU A 132 -7.54 -9.69 9.55
N PHE A 133 -6.63 -8.85 9.06
CA PHE A 133 -6.73 -8.30 7.73
C PHE A 133 -6.25 -9.36 6.75
N GLN A 134 -7.08 -9.69 5.77
CA GLN A 134 -6.77 -10.63 4.70
C GLN A 134 -6.83 -9.90 3.36
N GLY A 135 -6.04 -10.36 2.39
CA GLY A 135 -6.11 -9.85 1.03
C GLY A 135 -4.73 -9.72 0.38
N ARG A 136 -4.72 -9.20 -0.85
CA ARG A 136 -3.50 -9.16 -1.66
C ARG A 136 -2.38 -8.27 -1.12
N PHE A 137 -2.68 -7.29 -0.26
CA PHE A 137 -1.68 -6.33 0.26
C PHE A 137 -1.23 -6.62 1.69
N VAL A 138 -1.45 -7.84 2.18
CA VAL A 138 -0.79 -8.35 3.40
C VAL A 138 0.40 -9.22 3.05
N ASP A 139 1.25 -9.44 4.05
CA ASP A 139 2.44 -10.28 3.96
C ASP A 139 3.34 -9.81 2.80
N LEU A 140 3.61 -8.49 2.79
CA LEU A 140 4.55 -7.86 1.87
C LEU A 140 5.99 -8.23 2.21
N LEU A 141 6.30 -8.34 3.50
CA LEU A 141 7.60 -8.81 3.97
C LEU A 141 7.66 -10.34 3.97
N PRO A 142 8.80 -10.93 3.54
CA PRO A 142 8.95 -12.37 3.63
C PRO A 142 8.98 -12.82 5.10
N PRO A 143 8.36 -13.95 5.46
CA PRO A 143 8.27 -14.43 6.85
C PRO A 143 9.62 -14.84 7.44
N LYS A 144 10.63 -15.05 6.59
CA LYS A 144 12.01 -15.36 6.96
C LYS A 144 12.96 -14.52 6.09
N PRO A 145 14.17 -14.21 6.59
CA PRO A 145 15.19 -13.58 5.76
C PRO A 145 15.42 -14.38 4.47
N PRO A 146 15.36 -13.73 3.29
CA PRO A 146 15.53 -14.42 2.02
C PRO A 146 16.99 -14.87 1.83
N THR A 147 17.20 -16.01 1.17
CA THR A 147 18.55 -16.51 0.84
C THR A 147 19.16 -15.70 -0.30
N PRO A 148 20.49 -15.74 -0.51
CA PRO A 148 21.14 -15.07 -1.63
C PRO A 148 20.54 -15.41 -3.00
N GLU A 149 20.15 -16.67 -3.21
CA GLU A 149 19.56 -17.14 -4.47
C GLU A 149 18.19 -16.51 -4.69
N VAL A 150 17.34 -16.48 -3.65
CA VAL A 150 16.00 -15.87 -3.71
C VAL A 150 16.10 -14.36 -3.94
N ILE A 151 17.08 -13.70 -3.32
CA ILE A 151 17.36 -12.27 -3.55
C ILE A 151 17.72 -12.03 -5.02
N GLU A 152 18.58 -12.85 -5.61
CA GLU A 152 19.02 -12.69 -6.98
C GLU A 152 17.88 -12.93 -7.99
N VAL A 153 17.08 -13.98 -7.78
CA VAL A 153 15.89 -14.23 -8.60
C VAL A 153 14.93 -13.04 -8.55
N ALA A 154 14.67 -12.48 -7.36
CA ALA A 154 13.79 -11.33 -7.23
C ALA A 154 14.33 -10.09 -7.97
N ARG A 155 15.65 -9.88 -7.95
CA ARG A 155 16.30 -8.79 -8.71
C ARG A 155 16.14 -8.97 -10.22
N VAL A 156 16.32 -10.19 -10.73
CA VAL A 156 16.12 -10.50 -12.15
C VAL A 156 14.66 -10.24 -12.55
N MET A 157 13.70 -10.70 -11.75
CA MET A 157 12.27 -10.47 -12.02
C MET A 157 11.92 -8.97 -12.03
N LEU A 158 12.47 -8.19 -11.09
CA LEU A 158 12.31 -6.73 -11.10
C LEU A 158 12.94 -6.09 -12.34
N ALA A 159 14.13 -6.53 -12.76
CA ALA A 159 14.79 -6.02 -13.95
C ALA A 159 13.99 -6.32 -15.23
N MET A 160 13.36 -7.50 -15.33
CA MET A 160 12.44 -7.85 -16.44
C MET A 160 11.20 -6.95 -16.46
N LYS A 161 10.74 -6.49 -15.29
CA LYS A 161 9.70 -5.46 -15.15
C LYS A 161 10.21 -4.04 -15.40
N GLY A 162 11.49 -3.89 -15.76
CA GLY A 162 12.12 -2.60 -16.00
C GLY A 162 12.39 -1.80 -14.72
N LEU A 163 12.36 -2.43 -13.55
CA LEU A 163 12.62 -1.81 -12.26
C LEU A 163 14.05 -2.10 -11.81
N ASN A 164 14.68 -1.10 -11.20
CA ASN A 164 15.97 -1.22 -10.55
C ASN A 164 16.06 -0.24 -9.38
N GLU A 165 17.14 -0.35 -8.60
CA GLU A 165 17.29 0.45 -7.38
C GLU A 165 17.29 1.95 -7.67
N GLN A 166 17.90 2.38 -8.78
CA GLN A 166 17.94 3.79 -9.17
C GLN A 166 16.53 4.35 -9.43
N LYS A 167 15.69 3.62 -10.17
CA LYS A 167 14.30 4.03 -10.42
C LYS A 167 13.50 4.11 -9.12
N LEU A 168 13.66 3.12 -8.26
CA LEU A 168 12.96 3.03 -6.97
C LEU A 168 13.41 4.09 -5.97
N ARG A 169 14.63 4.63 -6.10
CA ARG A 169 15.12 5.76 -5.30
C ARG A 169 14.68 7.12 -5.84
N GLY A 170 13.81 7.16 -6.85
CA GLY A 170 13.36 8.40 -7.48
C GLY A 170 14.36 8.94 -8.50
N GLY A 171 15.00 8.06 -9.26
CA GLY A 171 16.03 8.38 -10.28
C GLY A 171 15.74 9.69 -11.01
N THR A 172 16.58 10.69 -10.74
CA THR A 172 16.53 12.04 -11.28
C THR A 172 16.48 12.00 -12.81
N ARG A 173 15.46 12.62 -13.40
CA ARG A 173 15.52 13.28 -14.72
C ARG A 173 14.86 14.65 -14.47
N ARG A 174 15.62 15.74 -14.33
CA ARG A 174 16.10 16.60 -15.43
C ARG A 174 15.04 16.79 -16.51
#